data_AF-A0A951FCM4-F1
#
_entry.id   AF-A0A951FCM4-F1
#
_cell.length_a   1.000
_cell.length_b   1.000
_cell.length_c   1.000
_cell.angle_alpha   90.00
_cell.angle_beta   90.00
_cell.angle_gamma   90.00
#
_symmetry.space_group_name_H-M   'P 1'
#
loop_
_entity.id
_entity.type
_entity.pdbx_description
1 polymer ?
#
loop_
_entity_poly.entity_id
_entity_poly.type
_entity_poly.pdbx_seq_one_letter_code
_entity_poly.pdbx_strand_id
1 'polypeptide(L)'
;LLLEELTSRKGSTDIPRVLNLLETPFDPALEAQRTQSRKAGRTVDLPRPLDVLLATNMIAVGVDVSRLGLMVVAGQPKTTAEYIQATSRVGRSTPGLVCTVYNWTRPRDLSHYERFEHYHATFYQHVEALSVTPFAARAIDRGLSALLVSYVRLLGTEFNANSRAGRIDRSHPYITAAIQHIARRAALVTTKQATAAVVEQELQRRVDEWEHEAQRPAGGRTLGYRGRNDGLTVGLLHRPEEGSWRTFTCLNSLREVEPTVDLILDERGLSTDVEPPFVAVPASEASTEPAQSMSEDA
;
A
#
# COMPACT_ATOMS: atom_id res chain seq x y z
N LEU A 1 2.33 2.51 38.43
CA LEU A 1 1.96 2.69 37.00
C LEU A 1 3.23 2.70 36.16
N LEU A 2 3.35 1.78 35.21
CA LEU A 2 4.37 1.80 34.14
C LEU A 2 3.76 2.56 32.96
N LEU A 3 4.38 3.67 32.60
CA LEU A 3 3.94 4.56 31.53
C LEU A 3 5.02 4.62 30.46
N GLU A 4 4.61 4.45 29.22
CA GLU A 4 5.46 4.59 28.03
C GLU A 4 4.74 5.41 26.97
N GLU A 5 5.50 5.86 25.98
CA GLU A 5 4.97 6.57 24.83
C GLU A 5 5.32 5.83 23.52
N LEU A 6 4.40 5.89 22.55
CA LEU A 6 4.58 5.42 21.18
C LEU A 6 4.29 6.60 20.24
N THR A 7 5.29 7.47 20.11
CA THR A 7 5.24 8.69 19.31
C THR A 7 6.44 8.76 18.37
N SER A 8 6.43 9.69 17.42
CA SER A 8 7.55 9.94 16.50
C SER A 8 8.87 10.32 17.19
N ARG A 9 8.85 10.61 18.50
CA ARG A 9 10.05 10.90 19.30
C ARG A 9 10.80 9.63 19.74
N LYS A 10 10.18 8.45 19.64
CA LYS A 10 10.84 7.18 19.95
C LYS A 10 11.69 6.72 18.76
N GLY A 11 12.93 6.32 19.05
CA GLY A 11 13.82 5.72 18.04
C GLY A 11 13.26 4.40 17.53
N SER A 12 13.59 4.03 16.28
CA SER A 12 13.14 2.79 15.65
C SER A 12 13.50 1.53 16.46
N THR A 13 14.64 1.55 17.17
CA THR A 13 15.11 0.47 18.03
C THR A 13 14.24 0.26 19.28
N ASP A 14 13.59 1.32 19.78
CA ASP A 14 12.76 1.25 20.98
C ASP A 14 11.34 0.76 20.71
N ILE A 15 10.85 0.91 19.47
CA ILE A 15 9.48 0.56 19.09
C ILE A 15 9.20 -0.92 19.39
N PRO A 16 9.98 -1.91 18.89
CA PRO A 16 9.72 -3.33 19.17
C PRO A 16 9.68 -3.65 20.66
N ARG A 17 10.53 -2.97 21.46
CA ARG A 17 10.57 -3.17 22.92
C ARG A 17 9.27 -2.72 23.58
N VAL A 18 8.76 -1.54 23.23
CA VAL A 18 7.49 -1.03 23.76
C VAL A 18 6.32 -1.93 23.34
N LEU A 19 6.33 -2.44 22.12
CA LEU A 19 5.30 -3.36 21.63
C LEU A 19 5.29 -4.68 22.41
N ASN A 20 6.45 -5.28 22.65
CA ASN A 20 6.56 -6.51 23.47
C ASN A 20 6.04 -6.28 24.90
N LEU A 21 6.33 -5.12 25.50
CA LEU A 21 5.81 -4.76 26.83
C LEU A 21 4.29 -4.56 26.85
N LEU A 22 3.73 -4.08 25.74
CA LEU A 22 2.31 -3.86 25.56
C LEU A 22 1.52 -5.18 25.42
N GLU A 23 2.11 -6.18 24.77
CA GLU A 23 1.54 -7.53 24.65
C GLU A 23 1.62 -8.34 25.95
N THR A 24 2.57 -8.03 26.82
CA THR A 24 2.77 -8.76 28.08
C THR A 24 1.49 -8.69 28.96
N PRO A 25 0.87 -9.83 29.31
CA PRO A 25 -0.32 -9.85 30.15
C PRO A 25 0.01 -9.57 31.61
N PHE A 26 -0.98 -9.09 32.35
CA PHE A 26 -0.87 -8.97 33.80
C PHE A 26 -1.11 -10.33 34.47
N ASP A 27 -0.12 -10.79 35.25
CA ASP A 27 -0.20 -11.99 36.06
C ASP A 27 -0.07 -11.62 37.55
N PRO A 28 -1.12 -11.87 38.37
CA PRO A 28 -1.10 -11.61 39.81
C PRO A 28 0.02 -12.34 40.57
N ALA A 29 0.38 -13.56 40.15
CA ALA A 29 1.42 -14.35 40.82
C ALA A 29 2.81 -13.74 40.58
N LEU A 30 3.09 -13.33 39.34
CA LEU A 30 4.32 -12.63 39.00
C LEU A 30 4.40 -11.26 39.70
N GLU A 31 3.29 -10.54 39.83
CA GLU A 31 3.31 -9.25 40.55
C GLU A 31 3.50 -9.43 42.06
N ALA A 32 2.94 -10.48 42.67
CA ALA A 32 3.21 -10.83 44.05
C ALA A 32 4.69 -11.17 44.27
N GLN A 33 5.29 -11.95 43.36
CA GLN A 33 6.73 -12.26 43.39
C GLN A 33 7.58 -11.00 43.27
N ARG A 34 7.26 -10.10 42.32
CA ARG A 34 7.95 -8.80 42.18
C ARG A 34 7.85 -7.96 43.46
N THR A 35 6.69 -7.95 44.10
CA THR A 35 6.47 -7.20 45.35
C THR A 35 7.31 -7.75 46.49
N GLN A 36 7.40 -9.08 46.61
CA GLN A 36 8.25 -9.74 47.60
C GLN A 36 9.74 -9.48 47.35
N SER A 37 10.20 -9.59 46.10
CA SER A 37 11.60 -9.34 45.75
C SER A 37 12.01 -7.87 45.93
N ARG A 38 11.11 -6.92 45.62
CA ARG A 38 11.30 -5.49 45.93
C ARG A 38 11.49 -5.27 47.44
N LYS A 39 10.67 -5.91 48.27
CA LYS A 39 10.81 -5.86 49.74
C LYS A 39 12.13 -6.47 50.23
N ALA A 40 12.65 -7.47 49.52
CA ALA A 40 13.92 -8.11 49.81
C ALA A 40 15.15 -7.40 49.18
N GLY A 41 14.98 -6.24 48.54
CA GLY A 41 16.05 -5.49 47.90
C GLY A 41 16.68 -6.15 46.67
N ARG A 42 16.01 -7.14 46.05
CA ARG A 42 16.50 -7.87 44.87
C ARG A 42 15.84 -7.35 43.60
N THR A 43 16.66 -7.06 42.59
CA THR A 43 16.18 -6.75 41.24
C THR A 43 15.78 -8.03 40.53
N VAL A 44 14.55 -8.09 40.02
CA VAL A 44 14.07 -9.25 39.26
C VAL A 44 13.81 -8.82 37.84
N ASP A 45 14.44 -9.51 36.89
CA ASP A 45 14.26 -9.31 35.46
C ASP A 45 13.04 -10.09 34.95
N LEU A 46 11.86 -9.74 35.46
CA LEU A 46 10.59 -10.29 34.97
C LEU A 46 9.91 -9.24 34.09
N PRO A 47 9.44 -9.60 32.88
CA PRO A 47 8.79 -8.67 31.96
C PRO A 47 7.56 -8.06 32.65
N ARG A 48 7.49 -6.74 32.73
CA ARG A 48 6.43 -6.02 33.44
C ARG A 48 5.41 -5.51 32.43
N PRO A 49 4.11 -5.80 32.60
CA PRO A 49 3.09 -5.31 31.68
C PRO A 49 3.03 -3.77 31.74
N LEU A 50 2.79 -3.17 30.59
CA LEU A 50 2.51 -1.73 30.51
C LEU A 50 1.11 -1.42 31.05
N ASP A 51 1.01 -0.37 31.87
CA ASP A 51 -0.27 0.09 32.45
C ASP A 51 -0.91 1.19 31.59
N VAL A 52 -0.11 2.14 31.10
CA VAL A 52 -0.58 3.27 30.28
C VAL A 52 0.37 3.48 29.10
N LEU A 53 -0.21 3.59 27.90
CA LEU A 53 0.51 3.96 26.69
C LEU A 53 -0.04 5.27 26.13
N LEU A 54 0.84 6.26 25.96
CA LEU A 54 0.54 7.47 25.21
C LEU A 54 0.94 7.28 23.76
N ALA A 55 -0.02 7.19 22.84
CA ALA A 55 0.27 6.93 21.43
C ALA A 55 -0.34 7.99 20.51
N THR A 56 0.35 8.25 19.39
CA THR A 56 -0.21 8.98 18.24
C THR A 56 -0.80 7.97 17.23
N ASN A 57 -0.98 8.37 15.98
CA ASN A 57 -1.43 7.51 14.87
C ASN A 57 -0.60 6.22 14.71
N MET A 58 0.57 6.11 15.34
CA MET A 58 1.36 4.88 15.37
C MET A 58 0.60 3.67 15.95
N ILE A 59 -0.38 3.88 16.83
CA ILE A 59 -1.22 2.78 17.34
C ILE A 59 -2.19 2.24 16.27
N ALA A 60 -2.56 3.05 15.28
CA ALA A 60 -3.46 2.62 14.21
C ALA A 60 -2.78 1.60 13.27
N VAL A 61 -1.46 1.68 13.11
CA VAL A 61 -0.72 0.89 12.12
C VAL A 61 -0.16 -0.39 12.72
N GLY A 62 -0.58 -1.57 12.22
CA GLY A 62 0.16 -2.84 12.34
C GLY A 62 0.42 -3.48 13.70
N VAL A 63 0.05 -2.87 14.83
CA VAL A 63 0.39 -3.35 16.19
C VAL A 63 -0.73 -4.20 16.81
N ASP A 64 -0.64 -5.54 16.73
CA ASP A 64 -1.69 -6.42 17.25
C ASP A 64 -1.61 -6.62 18.78
N VAL A 65 -2.34 -5.79 19.53
CA VAL A 65 -2.46 -5.96 20.98
C VAL A 65 -3.90 -6.29 21.35
N SER A 66 -4.11 -7.50 21.85
CA SER A 66 -5.43 -8.03 22.19
C SER A 66 -5.93 -7.58 23.58
N ARG A 67 -5.06 -7.08 24.46
CA ARG A 67 -5.34 -6.82 25.88
C ARG A 67 -5.78 -5.39 26.23
N LEU A 68 -5.96 -4.50 25.26
CA LEU A 68 -6.39 -3.13 25.54
C LEU A 68 -7.87 -3.10 25.93
N GLY A 69 -8.15 -2.66 27.17
CA GLY A 69 -9.50 -2.55 27.71
C GLY A 69 -10.07 -1.12 27.75
N LEU A 70 -9.21 -0.10 27.69
CA LEU A 70 -9.61 1.30 27.74
C LEU A 70 -8.78 2.12 26.75
N MET A 71 -9.42 2.97 25.97
CA MET A 71 -8.77 3.98 25.15
C MET A 71 -9.45 5.33 25.32
N VAL A 72 -8.62 6.36 25.48
CA VAL A 72 -9.06 7.75 25.44
C VAL A 72 -8.57 8.35 24.13
N VAL A 73 -9.49 8.73 23.25
CA VAL A 73 -9.18 9.38 21.98
C VAL A 73 -9.25 10.88 22.19
N ALA A 74 -8.11 11.56 22.18
CA ALA A 74 -8.02 13.00 22.40
C ALA A 74 -8.16 13.78 21.09
N GLY A 75 -9.38 14.26 20.82
CA GLY A 75 -9.79 14.94 19.59
C GLY A 75 -10.11 13.97 18.45
N GLN A 76 -10.72 14.48 17.38
CA GLN A 76 -10.99 13.66 16.20
C GLN A 76 -9.68 13.35 15.45
N PRO A 77 -9.37 12.08 15.09
CA PRO A 77 -8.29 11.75 14.17
C PRO A 77 -8.41 12.46 12.82
N LYS A 78 -7.36 12.42 11.99
CA LYS A 78 -7.41 13.11 10.70
C LYS A 78 -8.35 12.43 9.72
N THR A 79 -8.40 11.10 9.74
CA THR A 79 -9.25 10.30 8.86
C THR A 79 -10.16 9.38 9.66
N THR A 80 -11.30 9.03 9.08
CA THR A 80 -12.20 8.03 9.67
C THR A 80 -11.54 6.66 9.71
N ALA A 81 -10.74 6.31 8.70
CA ALA A 81 -9.95 5.07 8.69
C ALA A 81 -9.02 4.96 9.91
N GLU A 82 -8.28 6.03 10.26
CA GLU A 82 -7.41 6.05 11.44
C GLU A 82 -8.20 5.87 12.73
N TYR A 83 -9.36 6.53 12.85
CA TYR A 83 -10.23 6.39 14.02
C TYR A 83 -10.70 4.94 14.21
N ILE A 84 -11.18 4.29 13.14
CA ILE A 84 -11.61 2.88 13.18
C ILE A 84 -10.44 1.97 13.55
N GLN A 85 -9.29 2.15 12.89
CA GLN A 85 -8.11 1.31 13.12
C GLN A 85 -7.59 1.42 14.55
N ALA A 86 -7.60 2.62 15.14
CA ALA A 86 -7.16 2.82 16.52
C ALA A 86 -8.18 2.25 17.53
N THR A 87 -9.45 2.61 17.40
CA THR A 87 -10.50 2.25 18.38
C THR A 87 -10.84 0.76 18.35
N SER A 88 -10.79 0.11 17.18
CA SER A 88 -10.97 -1.34 17.04
C SER A 88 -9.87 -2.20 17.68
N ARG A 89 -8.81 -1.59 18.23
CA ARG A 89 -7.82 -2.30 19.05
C ARG A 89 -8.28 -2.54 20.48
N VAL A 90 -9.27 -1.78 20.94
CA VAL A 90 -9.83 -1.93 22.28
C VAL A 90 -10.98 -2.92 22.26
N GLY A 91 -11.04 -3.77 23.28
CA GLY A 91 -12.18 -4.66 23.47
C GLY A 91 -12.13 -5.97 22.67
N ARG A 92 -10.94 -6.40 22.21
CA ARG A 92 -10.78 -7.61 21.37
C ARG A 92 -10.94 -8.92 22.15
N SER A 93 -10.34 -8.99 23.34
CA SER A 93 -10.35 -10.20 24.18
C SER A 93 -11.35 -10.13 25.34
N THR A 94 -11.62 -8.91 25.81
CA THR A 94 -12.54 -8.60 26.91
C THR A 94 -13.36 -7.37 26.53
N PRO A 95 -14.52 -7.11 27.16
CA PRO A 95 -15.26 -5.88 26.93
C PRO A 95 -14.37 -4.65 27.13
N GLY A 96 -14.35 -3.76 26.14
CA GLY A 96 -13.52 -2.57 26.14
C GLY A 96 -14.36 -1.29 26.12
N LEU A 97 -13.79 -0.21 26.65
CA LEU A 97 -14.39 1.12 26.65
C LEU A 97 -13.53 2.08 25.84
N VAL A 98 -14.15 2.82 24.93
CA VAL A 98 -13.51 3.90 24.19
C VAL A 98 -14.20 5.21 24.59
N CYS A 99 -13.42 6.15 25.10
CA CYS A 99 -13.88 7.49 25.45
C CYS A 99 -13.28 8.50 24.47
N THR A 100 -14.11 9.12 23.64
CA THR A 100 -13.66 10.16 22.72
C THR A 100 -13.87 11.53 23.34
N VAL A 101 -12.79 12.29 23.50
CA VAL A 101 -12.78 13.62 24.13
C VAL A 101 -12.54 14.66 23.06
N TYR A 102 -13.57 15.41 22.68
CA TYR A 102 -13.48 16.45 21.66
C TYR A 102 -13.07 17.80 22.23
N ASN A 103 -12.33 18.59 21.45
CA ASN A 103 -11.99 19.96 21.82
C ASN A 103 -12.99 20.96 21.24
N TRP A 104 -13.76 21.63 22.11
CA TRP A 104 -14.77 22.61 21.72
C TRP A 104 -14.23 23.81 20.93
N THR A 105 -12.94 24.16 21.09
CA THR A 105 -12.34 25.27 20.33
C THR A 105 -12.02 24.91 18.88
N ARG A 106 -12.11 23.63 18.51
CA ARG A 106 -11.85 23.14 17.16
C ARG A 106 -13.19 22.87 16.46
N PRO A 107 -13.58 23.65 15.43
CA PRO A 107 -14.86 23.49 14.74
C PRO A 107 -15.09 22.07 14.19
N ARG A 108 -14.03 21.39 13.75
CA ARG A 108 -14.09 20.00 13.28
C ARG A 108 -14.53 19.04 14.39
N ASP A 109 -13.91 19.15 15.56
CA ASP A 109 -14.21 18.29 16.71
C ASP A 109 -15.63 18.56 17.22
N LEU A 110 -16.07 19.83 17.23
CA LEU A 110 -17.44 20.20 17.55
C LEU A 110 -18.47 19.58 16.59
N SER A 111 -18.22 19.64 15.28
CA SER A 111 -19.11 19.03 14.29
C SER A 111 -19.22 17.51 14.45
N HIS A 112 -18.14 16.83 14.80
CA HIS A 112 -18.16 15.40 15.12
C HIS A 112 -18.91 15.09 16.42
N TYR A 113 -18.78 15.95 17.43
CA TYR A 113 -19.54 15.82 18.68
C TYR A 113 -21.05 15.95 18.45
N GLU A 114 -21.48 16.97 17.69
CA GLU A 114 -22.90 17.22 17.39
C GLU A 114 -23.55 16.07 16.59
N ARG A 115 -22.77 15.35 15.79
CA ARG A 115 -23.23 14.24 14.94
C ARG A 115 -22.78 12.88 15.46
N PHE A 116 -22.36 12.77 16.71
CA PHE A 116 -21.64 11.60 17.21
C PHE A 116 -22.40 10.28 16.98
N GLU A 117 -23.69 10.23 17.33
CA GLU A 117 -24.52 9.03 17.17
C GLU A 117 -24.71 8.67 15.70
N HIS A 118 -25.07 9.65 14.86
CA HIS A 118 -25.25 9.43 13.44
C HIS A 118 -23.94 8.98 12.78
N TYR A 119 -22.84 9.66 13.08
CA TYR A 119 -21.51 9.28 12.61
C TYR A 119 -21.17 7.84 12.99
N HIS A 120 -21.40 7.41 14.23
CA HIS A 120 -21.14 6.02 14.63
C HIS A 120 -22.14 5.00 14.08
N ALA A 121 -23.33 5.42 13.65
CA ALA A 121 -24.26 4.56 12.92
C ALA A 121 -23.84 4.36 11.45
N THR A 122 -23.18 5.35 10.84
CA THR A 122 -22.80 5.36 9.41
C THR A 122 -21.30 5.44 9.16
N PHE A 123 -20.45 5.23 10.18
CA PHE A 123 -19.00 5.53 10.13
C PHE A 123 -18.24 4.85 8.98
N TYR A 124 -18.65 3.65 8.56
CA TYR A 124 -18.05 2.98 7.39
C TYR A 124 -18.26 3.74 6.08
N GLN A 125 -19.33 4.51 5.94
CA GLN A 125 -19.60 5.35 4.75
C GLN A 125 -18.69 6.58 4.71
N HIS A 126 -18.17 7.00 5.86
CA HIS A 126 -17.27 8.15 5.99
C HIS A 126 -15.79 7.76 5.84
N VAL A 127 -15.49 6.48 5.61
CA VAL A 127 -14.13 6.04 5.30
C VAL A 127 -13.74 6.64 3.95
N GLU A 128 -12.70 7.46 3.98
CA GLU A 128 -12.19 8.12 2.80
C GLU A 128 -11.73 7.08 1.79
N ALA A 129 -12.25 7.17 0.56
CA ALA A 129 -11.70 6.40 -0.54
C ALA A 129 -10.24 6.85 -0.73
N LEU A 130 -9.29 5.93 -0.59
CA LEU A 130 -7.93 6.18 -1.05
C LEU A 130 -8.02 6.42 -2.56
N SER A 131 -7.75 7.66 -2.98
CA SER A 131 -7.68 8.02 -4.40
C SER A 131 -6.43 7.38 -5.00
N VAL A 132 -6.57 6.14 -5.42
CA VAL A 132 -5.58 5.48 -6.28
C VAL A 132 -5.96 5.79 -7.71
N THR A 133 -5.00 6.29 -8.50
CA THR A 133 -5.17 6.43 -9.96
C THR A 133 -4.84 5.07 -10.58
N PRO A 134 -5.83 4.24 -10.96
CA PRO A 134 -5.55 2.91 -11.48
C PRO A 134 -4.80 3.04 -12.81
N PHE A 135 -3.85 2.14 -13.05
CA PHE A 135 -3.03 2.16 -14.28
C PHE A 135 -2.27 3.48 -14.52
N ALA A 136 -1.91 4.20 -13.46
CA ALA A 136 -0.95 5.29 -13.57
C ALA A 136 0.36 4.81 -14.22
N ALA A 137 1.04 5.69 -14.96
CA ALA A 137 2.22 5.32 -15.76
C ALA A 137 3.30 4.59 -14.95
N ARG A 138 3.55 5.00 -13.69
CA ARG A 138 4.49 4.33 -12.78
C ARG A 138 4.01 2.96 -12.30
N ALA A 139 2.71 2.78 -12.08
CA ALA A 139 2.13 1.49 -11.71
C ALA A 139 2.22 0.49 -12.87
N ILE A 140 2.01 0.95 -14.11
CA ILE A 140 2.23 0.14 -15.32
C ILE A 140 3.71 -0.22 -15.42
N ASP A 141 4.61 0.76 -15.32
CA ASP A 141 6.05 0.55 -15.46
C ASP A 141 6.57 -0.49 -14.46
N ARG A 142 6.17 -0.38 -13.18
CA ARG A 142 6.67 -1.24 -12.10
C ARG A 142 5.95 -2.56 -11.91
N GLY A 143 4.68 -2.64 -12.25
CA GLY A 143 3.83 -3.81 -11.93
C GLY A 143 3.55 -4.74 -13.10
N LEU A 144 3.56 -4.22 -14.33
CA LEU A 144 2.97 -4.94 -15.47
C LEU A 144 3.76 -6.20 -15.87
N SER A 145 5.08 -6.19 -15.73
CA SER A 145 5.93 -7.35 -16.05
C SER A 145 5.68 -8.53 -15.11
N ALA A 146 5.59 -8.25 -13.80
CA ALA A 146 5.27 -9.26 -12.80
C ALA A 146 3.86 -9.82 -13.02
N LEU A 147 2.90 -8.95 -13.34
CA LEU A 147 1.52 -9.33 -13.64
C LEU A 147 1.45 -10.25 -14.86
N LEU A 148 2.08 -9.86 -15.98
CA LEU A 148 2.12 -10.65 -17.22
C LEU A 148 2.69 -12.05 -16.96
N VAL A 149 3.89 -12.12 -16.39
CA VAL A 149 4.57 -13.41 -16.15
C VAL A 149 3.77 -14.29 -15.19
N SER A 150 3.23 -13.72 -14.12
CA SER A 150 2.42 -14.47 -13.15
C SER A 150 1.14 -14.98 -13.78
N TYR A 151 0.45 -14.16 -14.58
CA TYR A 151 -0.81 -14.53 -15.20
C TYR A 151 -0.62 -15.64 -16.22
N VAL A 152 0.41 -15.57 -17.07
CA VAL A 152 0.75 -16.64 -18.03
C VAL A 152 1.01 -17.97 -17.32
N ARG A 153 1.67 -17.95 -16.15
CA ARG A 153 1.94 -19.14 -15.32
C ARG A 153 0.70 -19.65 -14.59
N LEU A 154 -0.32 -18.82 -14.39
CA LEU A 154 -1.58 -19.24 -13.78
C LEU A 154 -2.57 -19.82 -14.79
N LEU A 155 -2.40 -19.54 -16.10
CA LEU A 155 -3.26 -20.08 -17.14
C LEU A 155 -3.06 -21.58 -17.40
N GLY A 156 -1.89 -22.14 -17.04
CA GLY A 156 -1.59 -23.56 -17.24
C GLY A 156 -0.23 -23.95 -16.68
N THR A 157 0.20 -25.19 -16.92
CA THR A 157 1.45 -25.73 -16.34
C THR A 157 2.69 -25.58 -17.23
N GLU A 158 2.51 -25.20 -18.50
CA GLU A 158 3.55 -25.22 -19.54
C GLU A 158 4.71 -24.24 -19.26
N PHE A 159 4.41 -23.13 -18.60
CA PHE A 159 5.35 -22.08 -18.23
C PHE A 159 5.74 -22.11 -16.76
N ASN A 160 5.39 -23.15 -15.99
CA ASN A 160 5.58 -23.11 -14.53
C ASN A 160 7.01 -23.37 -14.08
N ALA A 161 7.71 -24.27 -14.77
CA ALA A 161 9.08 -24.62 -14.44
C ALA A 161 10.05 -23.47 -14.75
N ASN A 162 11.09 -23.31 -13.94
CA ASN A 162 12.02 -22.19 -14.06
C ASN A 162 12.60 -22.05 -15.48
N SER A 163 13.02 -23.16 -16.09
CA SER A 163 13.64 -23.23 -17.42
C SER A 163 12.68 -23.02 -18.59
N ARG A 164 11.36 -22.86 -18.33
CA ARG A 164 10.36 -22.65 -19.38
C ARG A 164 10.22 -21.20 -19.79
N ALA A 165 10.86 -20.27 -19.06
CA ALA A 165 10.90 -18.86 -19.46
C ALA A 165 11.51 -18.67 -20.86
N GLY A 166 12.51 -19.46 -21.25
CA GLY A 166 13.10 -19.38 -22.59
C GLY A 166 12.28 -20.02 -23.72
N ARG A 167 11.12 -20.61 -23.44
CA ARG A 167 10.23 -21.21 -24.46
C ARG A 167 9.03 -20.34 -24.79
N ILE A 168 9.11 -19.05 -24.48
CA ILE A 168 8.04 -18.12 -24.83
C ILE A 168 7.86 -18.06 -26.34
N ASP A 169 6.60 -17.99 -26.75
CA ASP A 169 6.15 -17.74 -28.11
C ASP A 169 4.98 -16.75 -28.03
N ARG A 170 5.10 -15.62 -28.72
CA ARG A 170 4.09 -14.55 -28.78
C ARG A 170 2.74 -15.05 -29.29
N SER A 171 2.73 -16.03 -30.18
CA SER A 171 1.51 -16.61 -30.73
C SER A 171 0.85 -17.63 -29.80
N HIS A 172 1.50 -17.97 -28.68
CA HIS A 172 0.99 -18.96 -27.75
C HIS A 172 -0.35 -18.49 -27.12
N PRO A 173 -1.39 -19.36 -27.06
CA PRO A 173 -2.71 -18.99 -26.55
C PRO A 173 -2.70 -18.33 -25.16
N TYR A 174 -1.83 -18.79 -24.25
CA TYR A 174 -1.69 -18.18 -22.92
C TYR A 174 -1.15 -16.75 -22.95
N ILE A 175 -0.22 -16.44 -23.86
CA ILE A 175 0.33 -15.07 -23.99
C ILE A 175 -0.76 -14.15 -24.54
N THR A 176 -1.44 -14.57 -25.61
CA THR A 176 -2.54 -13.81 -26.21
C THR A 176 -3.68 -13.59 -25.22
N ALA A 177 -4.10 -14.63 -24.49
CA ALA A 177 -5.14 -14.54 -23.47
C ALA A 177 -4.72 -13.62 -22.32
N ALA A 178 -3.45 -13.67 -21.88
CA ALA A 178 -2.93 -12.79 -20.84
C ALA A 178 -3.02 -11.32 -21.25
N ILE A 179 -2.56 -10.99 -22.46
CA ILE A 179 -2.63 -9.62 -23.00
C ILE A 179 -4.08 -9.12 -23.02
N GLN A 180 -4.98 -9.91 -23.62
CA GLN A 180 -6.39 -9.55 -23.76
C GLN A 180 -7.09 -9.38 -22.41
N HIS A 181 -6.84 -10.29 -21.46
CA HIS A 181 -7.50 -10.23 -20.15
C HIS A 181 -7.02 -9.05 -19.31
N ILE A 182 -5.71 -8.76 -19.32
CA ILE A 182 -5.16 -7.62 -18.58
C ILE A 182 -5.62 -6.30 -19.20
N ALA A 183 -5.58 -6.15 -20.53
CA ALA A 183 -6.05 -4.95 -21.22
C ALA A 183 -7.56 -4.73 -21.02
N ARG A 184 -8.37 -5.79 -21.14
CA ARG A 184 -9.82 -5.73 -20.84
C ARG A 184 -10.08 -5.29 -19.40
N ARG A 185 -9.31 -5.81 -18.44
CA ARG A 185 -9.43 -5.40 -17.03
C ARG A 185 -9.11 -3.91 -16.85
N ALA A 186 -8.12 -3.39 -17.58
CA ALA A 186 -7.79 -1.96 -17.56
C ALA A 186 -8.95 -1.09 -18.05
N ALA A 187 -9.60 -1.48 -19.15
CA ALA A 187 -10.80 -0.80 -19.65
C ALA A 187 -11.93 -0.77 -18.60
N LEU A 188 -12.21 -1.92 -17.97
CA LEU A 188 -13.31 -2.05 -17.00
C LEU A 188 -13.08 -1.25 -15.72
N VAL A 189 -11.84 -1.18 -15.23
CA VAL A 189 -11.51 -0.46 -13.98
C VAL A 189 -11.50 1.05 -14.18
N THR A 190 -10.99 1.51 -15.32
CA THR A 190 -10.86 2.95 -15.60
C THR A 190 -12.05 3.53 -16.34
N THR A 191 -12.94 2.68 -16.88
CA THR A 191 -14.00 3.05 -17.81
C THR A 191 -13.47 3.77 -19.06
N LYS A 192 -12.18 3.55 -19.41
CA LYS A 192 -11.49 4.21 -20.53
C LYS A 192 -10.85 3.20 -21.47
N GLN A 193 -11.30 3.18 -22.72
CA GLN A 193 -10.72 2.31 -23.75
C GLN A 193 -9.29 2.71 -24.12
N ALA A 194 -8.96 4.01 -24.02
CA ALA A 194 -7.60 4.49 -24.24
C ALA A 194 -6.59 3.86 -23.29
N THR A 195 -6.95 3.64 -22.02
CA THR A 195 -6.08 2.96 -21.05
C THR A 195 -5.83 1.52 -21.43
N ALA A 196 -6.83 0.82 -21.98
CA ALA A 196 -6.68 -0.54 -22.46
C ALA A 196 -5.66 -0.64 -23.59
N ALA A 197 -5.71 0.29 -24.56
CA ALA A 197 -4.76 0.36 -25.67
C ALA A 197 -3.33 0.60 -25.19
N VAL A 198 -3.13 1.52 -24.23
CA VAL A 198 -1.80 1.78 -23.64
C VAL A 198 -1.27 0.55 -22.91
N VAL A 199 -2.10 -0.12 -22.10
CA VAL A 199 -1.71 -1.34 -21.38
C VAL A 199 -1.39 -2.47 -22.34
N GLU A 200 -2.18 -2.65 -23.40
CA GLU A 200 -1.94 -3.65 -24.43
C GLU A 200 -0.60 -3.40 -25.15
N GLN A 201 -0.32 -2.16 -25.55
CA GLN A 201 0.96 -1.80 -26.18
C GLN A 201 2.14 -2.09 -25.25
N GLU A 202 2.04 -1.73 -23.97
CA GLU A 202 3.09 -1.98 -22.98
C GLU A 202 3.27 -3.46 -22.66
N LEU A 203 2.22 -4.28 -22.77
CA LEU A 203 2.30 -5.74 -22.64
C LEU A 203 2.97 -6.36 -23.86
N GLN A 204 2.63 -5.91 -25.07
CA GLN A 204 3.26 -6.37 -26.30
C GLN A 204 4.76 -6.07 -26.30
N ARG A 205 5.15 -4.84 -25.91
CA ARG A 205 6.56 -4.46 -25.74
C ARG A 205 7.32 -5.40 -24.79
N ARG A 206 6.69 -5.78 -23.67
CA ARG A 206 7.28 -6.72 -22.70
C ARG A 206 7.41 -8.13 -23.27
N VAL A 207 6.44 -8.61 -24.03
CA VAL A 207 6.53 -9.90 -24.72
C VAL A 207 7.68 -9.88 -25.71
N ASP A 208 7.82 -8.82 -26.50
CA ASP A 208 8.91 -8.68 -27.47
C ASP A 208 10.29 -8.68 -26.78
N GLU A 209 10.43 -7.97 -25.65
CA GLU A 209 11.66 -8.00 -24.84
C GLU A 209 11.93 -9.38 -24.23
N TRP A 210 10.90 -10.09 -23.77
CA TRP A 210 11.04 -11.44 -23.23
C TRP A 210 11.48 -12.42 -24.32
N GLU A 211 10.87 -12.39 -25.51
CA GLU A 211 11.29 -13.22 -26.64
C GLU A 211 12.75 -12.93 -27.05
N HIS A 212 13.14 -11.66 -27.07
CA HIS A 212 14.51 -11.27 -27.38
C HIS A 212 15.52 -11.80 -26.36
N GLU A 213 15.20 -11.72 -25.06
CA GLU A 213 16.03 -12.31 -24.00
C GLU A 213 16.05 -13.84 -24.05
N ALA A 214 14.98 -14.48 -24.55
CA ALA A 214 14.92 -15.93 -24.74
C ALA A 214 15.81 -16.40 -25.91
N GLN A 215 16.00 -15.56 -26.94
CA GLN A 215 16.83 -15.84 -28.11
C GLN A 215 18.32 -15.44 -27.94
N ARG A 216 18.60 -14.50 -27.02
CA ARG A 216 19.94 -14.02 -26.67
C ARG A 216 20.95 -14.99 -25.99
N PRO A 217 20.64 -16.22 -25.53
CA PRO A 217 21.64 -17.02 -24.83
C PRO A 217 22.79 -17.50 -25.73
N ALA A 218 23.84 -16.69 -25.88
CA ALA A 218 25.09 -17.11 -26.51
C ALA A 218 25.78 -18.17 -25.62
N GLY A 219 26.29 -19.24 -26.24
CA GLY A 219 27.14 -20.24 -25.57
C GLY A 219 26.40 -21.32 -24.74
N GLY A 220 25.20 -21.73 -25.13
CA GLY A 220 24.48 -22.85 -24.48
C GLY A 220 23.78 -22.49 -23.17
N ARG A 221 23.68 -21.19 -22.86
CA ARG A 221 22.92 -20.67 -21.73
C ARG A 221 21.42 -20.86 -21.97
N THR A 222 20.63 -20.91 -20.91
CA THR A 222 19.16 -20.99 -21.01
C THR A 222 18.51 -19.88 -20.19
N LEU A 223 17.41 -19.31 -20.71
CA LEU A 223 16.63 -18.33 -19.97
C LEU A 223 15.70 -19.05 -18.99
N GLY A 224 15.83 -18.71 -17.71
CA GLY A 224 14.91 -19.09 -16.66
C GLY A 224 14.22 -17.88 -16.03
N TYR A 225 13.14 -18.08 -15.29
CA TYR A 225 12.50 -16.97 -14.55
C TYR A 225 13.45 -16.37 -13.51
N ARG A 226 14.19 -17.24 -12.80
CA ARG A 226 15.25 -16.89 -11.86
C ARG A 226 16.58 -17.46 -12.37
N GLY A 227 17.64 -16.67 -12.24
CA GLY A 227 19.00 -17.14 -12.49
C GLY A 227 19.40 -18.25 -11.51
N ARG A 228 20.36 -19.09 -11.92
CA ARG A 228 21.01 -20.07 -11.04
C ARG A 228 22.51 -19.79 -11.03
N ASN A 229 23.17 -20.15 -9.92
CA ASN A 229 24.63 -20.05 -9.78
C ASN A 229 25.40 -21.16 -10.54
N ASP A 230 24.77 -21.75 -11.56
CA ASP A 230 25.33 -22.82 -12.39
C ASP A 230 26.10 -22.28 -13.62
N GLY A 231 26.12 -20.96 -13.82
CA GLY A 231 26.75 -20.31 -14.97
C GLY A 231 25.99 -20.46 -16.29
N LEU A 232 24.93 -21.28 -16.32
CA LEU A 232 24.17 -21.63 -17.51
C LEU A 232 22.79 -20.94 -17.55
N THR A 233 22.16 -20.72 -16.41
CA THR A 233 20.80 -20.15 -16.34
C THR A 233 20.83 -18.64 -16.13
N VAL A 234 20.33 -17.89 -17.11
CA VAL A 234 20.10 -16.44 -16.98
C VAL A 234 18.69 -16.17 -16.47
N GLY A 235 18.53 -15.26 -15.51
CA GLY A 235 17.22 -14.89 -14.97
C GLY A 235 16.55 -13.80 -15.81
N LEU A 236 15.30 -14.02 -16.19
CA LEU A 236 14.42 -12.99 -16.76
C LEU A 236 14.01 -11.97 -15.70
N LEU A 237 13.57 -12.44 -14.53
CA LEU A 237 13.07 -11.58 -13.46
C LEU A 237 14.22 -11.12 -12.58
N HIS A 238 14.28 -9.81 -12.36
CA HIS A 238 15.28 -9.17 -11.49
C HIS A 238 14.64 -8.68 -10.21
N ARG A 239 15.41 -8.74 -9.12
CA ARG A 239 14.99 -8.12 -7.87
C ARG A 239 15.37 -6.63 -7.84
N PRO A 240 14.61 -5.77 -7.15
CA PRO A 240 14.94 -4.35 -7.06
C PRO A 240 16.32 -4.08 -6.43
N GLU A 241 16.81 -5.00 -5.59
CA GLU A 241 18.11 -4.87 -4.91
C GLU A 241 19.31 -5.27 -5.78
N GLU A 242 19.07 -5.87 -6.97
CA GLU A 242 20.14 -6.40 -7.84
C GLU A 242 20.77 -5.37 -8.79
N GLY A 243 20.29 -4.11 -8.79
CA GLY A 243 20.88 -3.03 -9.58
C GLY A 243 19.88 -1.98 -10.03
N SER A 244 20.16 -1.36 -11.19
CA SER A 244 19.24 -0.38 -11.79
C SER A 244 17.92 -1.03 -12.21
N TRP A 245 16.85 -0.23 -12.19
CA TRP A 245 15.53 -0.67 -12.61
C TRP A 245 15.53 -1.07 -14.10
N ARG A 246 15.04 -2.28 -14.39
CA ARG A 246 14.88 -2.84 -15.74
C ARG A 246 13.42 -3.21 -15.97
N THR A 247 13.02 -3.44 -17.23
CA THR A 247 11.64 -3.81 -17.56
C THR A 247 11.13 -5.01 -16.76
N PHE A 248 11.95 -6.04 -16.53
CA PHE A 248 11.58 -7.23 -15.75
C PHE A 248 12.03 -7.20 -14.28
N THR A 249 12.38 -6.01 -13.76
CA THR A 249 12.52 -5.82 -12.31
C THR A 249 11.14 -5.88 -11.66
N CYS A 250 10.96 -6.80 -10.71
CA CYS A 250 9.66 -7.04 -10.08
C CYS A 250 9.74 -6.74 -8.58
N LEU A 251 8.78 -5.97 -8.06
CA LEU A 251 8.72 -5.65 -6.63
C LEU A 251 8.48 -6.92 -5.80
N ASN A 252 9.23 -7.08 -4.72
CA ASN A 252 9.00 -8.12 -3.71
C ASN A 252 7.85 -7.76 -2.76
N SER A 253 7.49 -6.48 -2.69
CA SER A 253 6.47 -5.93 -1.80
C SER A 253 5.73 -4.78 -2.47
N LEU A 254 4.40 -4.76 -2.34
CA LEU A 254 3.55 -3.65 -2.79
C LEU A 254 3.49 -2.50 -1.78
N ARG A 255 4.23 -2.58 -0.67
CA ARG A 255 4.25 -1.53 0.38
C ARG A 255 5.26 -0.42 0.11
N GLU A 256 6.28 -0.70 -0.69
CA GLU A 256 7.39 0.23 -0.97
C GLU A 256 7.36 0.60 -2.45
N VAL A 257 6.34 1.37 -2.83
CA VAL A 257 6.09 1.61 -4.26
C VAL A 257 7.02 2.64 -4.85
N GLU A 258 7.56 3.64 -4.12
CA GLU A 258 8.60 4.55 -4.63
C GLU A 258 9.51 5.11 -3.50
N PRO A 259 10.82 5.28 -3.75
CA PRO A 259 11.63 6.19 -2.93
C PRO A 259 11.18 7.64 -3.16
N THR A 260 11.33 8.51 -2.16
CA THR A 260 11.05 9.95 -2.29
C THR A 260 11.80 10.51 -3.48
N VAL A 261 11.09 11.10 -4.44
CA VAL A 261 11.68 11.79 -5.59
C VAL A 261 11.70 13.28 -5.29
N ASP A 262 12.86 13.91 -5.41
CA ASP A 262 12.97 15.36 -5.37
C ASP A 262 12.35 15.93 -6.65
N LEU A 263 11.19 16.56 -6.51
CA LEU A 263 10.56 17.32 -7.57
C LEU A 263 11.32 18.63 -7.75
N ILE A 264 12.13 18.72 -8.80
CA ILE A 264 12.71 19.99 -9.24
C ILE A 264 11.65 20.67 -10.11
N LEU A 265 10.98 21.67 -9.55
CA LEU A 265 10.14 22.59 -10.31
C LEU A 265 11.06 23.49 -11.14
N ASP A 266 10.98 23.37 -12.46
CA ASP A 266 11.65 24.31 -13.35
C ASP A 266 10.85 25.62 -13.38
N GLU A 267 11.31 26.61 -12.63
CA GLU A 267 10.68 27.93 -12.56
C GLU A 267 10.93 28.79 -13.82
N ARG A 268 11.71 28.30 -14.79
CA ARG A 268 11.98 29.01 -16.05
C ARG A 268 10.72 29.00 -16.93
N GLY A 269 9.90 30.02 -16.76
CA GLY A 269 8.66 30.25 -17.51
C GLY A 269 7.47 30.71 -16.66
N LEU A 270 7.58 30.66 -15.32
CA LEU A 270 6.56 31.20 -14.41
C LEU A 270 6.65 32.72 -14.21
N SER A 271 7.68 33.37 -14.79
CA SER A 271 7.97 34.80 -14.62
C SER A 271 7.98 35.61 -15.93
N THR A 272 7.52 35.07 -17.05
CA THR A 272 7.30 35.90 -18.25
C THR A 272 5.87 36.43 -18.23
N ASP A 273 5.71 37.74 -18.05
CA ASP A 273 4.48 38.54 -18.18
C ASP A 273 3.84 38.49 -19.59
N VAL A 274 4.14 37.45 -20.37
CA VAL A 274 3.55 37.19 -21.67
C VAL A 274 2.81 35.87 -21.56
N GLU A 275 1.55 35.96 -21.17
CA GLU A 275 0.60 34.87 -21.35
C GLU A 275 0.61 34.51 -22.86
N PRO A 276 0.95 33.27 -23.25
CA PRO A 276 0.83 32.89 -24.65
C PRO A 276 -0.63 33.09 -25.08
N PRO A 277 -0.90 33.68 -26.27
CA PRO A 277 -2.26 33.97 -26.68
C PRO A 277 -3.10 32.70 -26.64
N PHE A 278 -4.24 32.76 -25.95
CA PHE A 278 -5.18 31.65 -25.88
C PHE A 278 -5.56 31.22 -27.30
N VAL A 279 -5.16 30.01 -27.68
CA VAL A 279 -5.61 29.37 -28.91
C VAL A 279 -6.74 28.41 -28.52
N ALA A 280 -7.97 28.74 -28.90
CA ALA A 280 -9.09 27.84 -28.72
C ALA A 280 -8.84 26.55 -29.50
N VAL A 281 -8.98 25.41 -28.83
CA VAL A 281 -8.98 24.10 -29.50
C VAL A 281 -10.16 24.08 -30.48
N PRO A 282 -9.96 23.86 -31.78
CA PRO A 282 -11.06 23.82 -32.74
C PRO A 282 -12.03 22.69 -32.38
N ALA A 283 -13.32 22.97 -32.51
CA ALA A 283 -14.43 22.14 -32.03
C ALA A 283 -14.48 20.70 -32.60
N SER A 284 -13.62 20.34 -33.56
CA SER A 284 -13.49 18.96 -34.05
C SER A 284 -12.78 18.02 -33.07
N GLU A 285 -12.08 18.53 -32.05
CA GLU A 285 -11.42 17.71 -31.02
C GLU A 285 -12.12 17.79 -29.64
N ALA A 286 -13.17 18.59 -29.51
CA ALA A 286 -13.85 18.85 -28.23
C ALA A 286 -15.12 18.02 -27.99
N SER A 287 -15.29 16.88 -28.66
CA SER A 287 -16.52 16.07 -28.51
C SER A 287 -16.25 14.58 -28.39
N THR A 288 -16.05 14.07 -27.16
CA THR A 288 -16.70 12.83 -26.70
C THR A 288 -16.75 12.72 -25.17
N GLU A 289 -17.52 13.58 -24.48
CA GLU A 289 -18.20 13.16 -23.24
C GLU A 289 -19.63 13.73 -23.27
N PRO A 290 -20.69 12.91 -23.06
CA PRO A 290 -22.05 13.40 -23.11
C PRO A 290 -22.38 14.16 -21.82
N ALA A 291 -22.67 15.45 -21.95
CA ALA A 291 -23.29 16.24 -20.90
C ALA A 291 -24.71 15.69 -20.63
N GLN A 292 -24.95 15.27 -19.40
CA GLN A 292 -26.29 15.01 -18.90
C GLN A 292 -27.06 16.34 -18.86
N SER A 293 -28.05 16.47 -19.73
CA SER A 293 -29.03 17.54 -19.67
C SER A 293 -29.96 17.31 -18.47
N MET A 294 -29.76 18.07 -17.39
CA MET A 294 -30.84 18.37 -16.46
C MET A 294 -31.75 19.40 -17.11
N SER A 295 -32.94 18.96 -17.55
CA SER A 295 -34.07 19.84 -17.84
C SER A 295 -34.91 19.96 -16.58
N GLU A 296 -34.83 21.11 -15.91
CA GLU A 296 -35.93 21.63 -15.11
C GLU A 296 -36.77 22.53 -16.02
N ASP A 297 -38.05 22.20 -16.19
CA ASP A 297 -39.13 23.19 -16.27
C ASP A 297 -40.49 22.50 -16.09
N ALA A 298 -41.28 23.07 -15.16
CA ALA A 298 -42.69 22.84 -14.79
C ALA A 298 -43.05 21.59 -13.95
#